data_AF-A0A1Q7V652-F1
#
_entry.id   AF-A0A1Q7V652-F1
#
_cell.length_a   1.000
_cell.length_b   1.000
_cell.length_c   1.000
_cell.angle_alpha   90.00
_cell.angle_beta   90.00
_cell.angle_gamma   90.00
#
_symmetry.space_group_name_H-M   'P 1'
#
loop_
_entity.id
_entity.type
_entity.pdbx_description
1 polymer ?
#
loop_
_entity_poly.entity_id
_entity_poly.type
_entity_poly.pdbx_seq_one_letter_code
_entity_poly.pdbx_strand_id
1 'polypeptide(L)'
;MLPFLLGGFFDRYLLPVMAFLAPFLAVSLRGPGSQPTRTQYVATMLLLASSGVFALAGTRDYLEWNRTRWRAVEALLAQKDVKPEDVDGGFEFNGWYLYDTFSMTNWWVVNDTYVIAFGEMKGYDPIHRYSYAHWMPPMRAPYLCSSGKRRIDPPIPCTRNSRRRIES
;
A
#
# COMPACT_ATOMS: atom_id res chain seq x y z
N MET A 1 12.76 15.00 -27.24
CA MET A 1 12.83 14.13 -26.04
C MET A 1 14.13 14.30 -25.26
N LEU A 2 15.28 14.40 -25.93
CA LEU A 2 16.57 14.72 -25.30
C LEU A 2 16.57 15.97 -24.37
N PRO A 3 15.91 17.11 -24.71
CA PRO A 3 15.93 18.29 -23.83
C PRO A 3 15.14 18.14 -22.52
N PHE A 4 14.10 17.29 -22.46
CA PHE A 4 13.36 17.05 -21.20
C PHE A 4 14.14 16.15 -20.23
N LEU A 5 14.86 15.17 -20.77
CA LEU A 5 15.75 14.29 -19.98
C LEU A 5 17.03 15.02 -19.53
N LEU A 6 17.57 15.91 -20.36
CA LEU A 6 18.76 16.71 -20.01
C LEU A 6 18.45 17.93 -19.11
N GLY A 7 17.19 18.39 -19.08
CA GLY A 7 16.73 19.51 -18.25
C GLY A 7 16.29 19.13 -16.83
N GLY A 8 16.43 17.86 -16.43
CA GLY A 8 16.05 17.37 -15.09
C GLY A 8 14.55 17.13 -14.87
N PHE A 9 13.72 17.26 -15.90
CA PHE A 9 12.27 17.04 -15.81
C PHE A 9 11.93 15.56 -16.05
N PHE A 10 12.31 14.72 -15.08
CA PHE A 10 12.00 13.28 -15.08
C PHE A 10 10.81 13.00 -14.17
N ASP A 11 9.63 12.84 -14.78
CA ASP A 11 8.42 12.41 -14.08
C ASP A 11 8.19 10.90 -14.28
N ARG A 12 8.00 10.16 -13.17
CA ARG A 12 7.70 8.73 -13.17
C ARG A 12 6.46 8.36 -13.99
N TYR A 13 5.50 9.28 -14.15
CA TYR A 13 4.31 9.06 -14.97
C TYR A 13 4.61 9.03 -16.47
N LEU A 14 5.79 9.49 -16.90
CA LEU A 14 6.21 9.41 -18.30
C LEU A 14 6.76 8.02 -18.66
N LEU A 15 7.19 7.20 -17.70
CA LEU A 15 7.81 5.90 -17.99
C LEU A 15 6.93 4.98 -18.85
N PRO A 16 5.63 4.78 -18.53
CA PRO A 16 4.76 3.96 -19.37
C PRO A 16 4.55 4.59 -20.75
N VAL A 17 4.38 5.92 -20.82
CA VAL A 17 4.17 6.65 -22.06
C VAL A 17 5.39 6.50 -22.98
N MET A 18 6.60 6.63 -22.45
CA MET A 18 7.85 6.53 -23.20
C MET A 18 8.04 5.12 -23.78
N ALA A 19 7.63 4.07 -23.06
CA ALA A 19 7.72 2.68 -23.52
C ALA A 19 6.88 2.42 -24.79
N PHE A 20 5.76 3.10 -24.97
CA PHE A 20 4.92 3.01 -26.17
C PHE A 20 5.25 4.08 -27.23
N LEU A 21 5.68 5.27 -26.79
CA LEU A 21 5.99 6.39 -27.69
C LEU A 21 7.26 6.14 -28.52
N ALA A 22 8.29 5.53 -27.94
CA ALA A 22 9.53 5.23 -28.64
C ALA A 22 9.33 4.33 -29.88
N PRO A 23 8.66 3.15 -29.78
CA PRO A 23 8.38 2.33 -30.95
C PRO A 23 7.39 3.01 -31.91
N PHE A 24 6.41 3.78 -31.41
CA PHE A 24 5.49 4.55 -32.25
C PHE A 24 6.21 5.58 -33.14
N LEU A 25 7.15 6.34 -32.58
CA LEU A 25 7.96 7.29 -33.33
C LEU A 25 8.91 6.57 -34.30
N ALA A 26 9.51 5.45 -33.89
CA ALA A 26 10.40 4.66 -34.75
C ALA A 26 9.67 4.08 -35.98
N VAL A 27 8.37 3.79 -35.89
CA VAL A 27 7.54 3.38 -37.03
C VAL A 27 7.09 4.60 -37.84
N SER A 28 6.65 5.68 -37.18
CA SER A 28 6.15 6.89 -37.85
C SER A 28 7.22 7.63 -38.67
N LEU A 29 8.50 7.45 -38.33
CA LEU A 29 9.64 8.00 -39.09
C LEU A 29 10.04 7.13 -40.28
N ARG A 30 9.45 5.94 -40.47
CA ARG A 30 9.68 5.14 -41.67
C ARG A 30 8.89 5.77 -42.82
N GLY A 31 9.54 5.92 -43.98
CA GLY A 31 8.95 6.57 -45.14
C GLY A 31 7.63 5.93 -45.61
N PRO A 32 6.79 6.68 -46.35
CA PRO A 32 5.51 6.18 -46.85
C PRO A 32 5.74 4.94 -47.72
N GLY A 33 5.11 3.82 -47.35
CA GLY A 33 5.20 2.53 -48.05
C GLY A 33 5.81 1.37 -47.27
N SER A 34 6.38 1.62 -46.08
CA SER A 34 6.85 0.52 -45.22
C SER A 34 5.67 -0.16 -44.51
N GLN A 35 5.31 -1.37 -44.96
CA GLN A 35 4.31 -2.20 -44.29
C GLN A 35 4.92 -2.85 -43.04
N PRO A 36 4.20 -2.94 -41.91
CA PRO A 36 4.70 -3.66 -40.75
C PRO A 36 4.86 -5.15 -41.08
N THR A 37 5.94 -5.76 -40.63
CA THR A 37 6.15 -7.20 -40.82
C THR A 37 5.22 -7.99 -39.89
N ARG A 38 4.93 -9.25 -40.24
CA ARG A 38 4.17 -10.16 -39.36
C ARG A 38 4.77 -10.24 -37.96
N THR A 39 6.09 -10.22 -37.84
CA THR A 39 6.81 -10.21 -36.56
C THR A 39 6.50 -8.94 -35.75
N GLN A 40 6.42 -7.78 -36.39
CA GLN A 40 6.07 -6.53 -35.70
C GLN A 40 4.64 -6.57 -35.17
N TYR A 41 3.67 -7.06 -35.95
CA TYR A 41 2.30 -7.25 -35.49
C TYR A 41 2.22 -8.19 -34.29
N VAL A 42 2.88 -9.34 -34.36
CA VAL A 42 2.92 -10.30 -33.25
C VAL A 42 3.57 -9.68 -32.01
N ALA A 43 4.68 -8.97 -32.17
CA ALA A 43 5.36 -8.29 -31.05
C ALA A 43 4.47 -7.22 -30.40
N THR A 44 3.78 -6.39 -31.20
CA THR A 44 2.84 -5.39 -30.69
C THR A 44 1.67 -6.04 -29.96
N MET A 45 1.08 -7.10 -30.53
CA MET A 45 -0.02 -7.82 -29.89
C MET A 45 0.41 -8.43 -28.56
N LEU A 46 1.60 -9.03 -28.50
CA LEU A 46 2.17 -9.58 -27.26
C LEU A 46 2.40 -8.48 -26.21
N LEU A 47 2.97 -7.34 -26.61
CA LEU A 47 3.22 -6.21 -25.71
C LEU A 47 1.91 -5.62 -25.16
N LEU A 48 0.89 -5.46 -26.01
CA LEU A 48 -0.42 -4.97 -25.58
C LEU A 48 -1.10 -5.99 -24.66
N ALA A 49 -1.05 -7.27 -25.00
CA ALA A 49 -1.62 -8.33 -24.18
C ALA A 49 -0.92 -8.42 -22.81
N SER A 50 0.40 -8.39 -22.76
CA SER A 50 1.16 -8.44 -21.50
C SER A 50 0.88 -7.20 -20.64
N SER A 51 0.80 -6.02 -21.26
CA SER A 51 0.49 -4.76 -20.55
C SER A 51 -0.94 -4.76 -20.02
N GLY A 52 -1.89 -5.29 -20.80
CA GLY A 52 -3.28 -5.46 -20.37
C GLY A 52 -3.42 -6.44 -19.21
N VAL A 53 -2.74 -7.60 -19.28
CA VAL A 53 -2.72 -8.58 -18.17
C VAL A 53 -2.09 -7.97 -16.92
N PHE A 54 -0.98 -7.23 -17.07
CA PHE A 54 -0.34 -6.53 -15.96
C PHE A 54 -1.26 -5.49 -15.31
N ALA A 55 -1.91 -4.65 -16.13
CA ALA A 55 -2.84 -3.64 -15.64
C ALA A 55 -4.03 -4.28 -14.92
N LEU A 56 -4.63 -5.32 -15.50
CA LEU A 56 -5.76 -6.04 -14.88
C LEU A 56 -5.36 -6.69 -13.55
N ALA A 57 -4.22 -7.39 -13.51
CA ALA A 57 -3.73 -8.03 -12.30
C ALA A 57 -3.43 -6.99 -11.21
N GLY A 58 -2.69 -5.94 -11.55
CA GLY A 58 -2.33 -4.87 -10.60
C GLY A 58 -3.55 -4.12 -10.06
N THR A 59 -4.52 -3.77 -10.92
CA THR A 59 -5.75 -3.11 -10.48
C THR A 59 -6.59 -4.02 -9.59
N ARG A 60 -6.73 -5.31 -9.95
CA ARG A 60 -7.44 -6.28 -9.12
C ARG A 60 -6.80 -6.38 -7.73
N ASP A 61 -5.49 -6.59 -7.68
CA ASP A 61 -4.72 -6.74 -6.44
C ASP A 61 -4.84 -5.49 -5.56
N TYR A 62 -4.75 -4.30 -6.17
CA TYR A 62 -4.96 -3.03 -5.48
C TYR A 62 -6.37 -2.96 -4.87
N LEU A 63 -7.42 -3.29 -5.62
CA LEU A 63 -8.79 -3.25 -5.14
C LEU A 63 -9.06 -4.29 -4.04
N GLU A 64 -8.53 -5.50 -4.17
CA GLU A 64 -8.69 -6.57 -3.17
C GLU A 64 -7.98 -6.23 -1.85
N TRP A 65 -6.77 -5.71 -1.93
CA TRP A 65 -6.07 -5.19 -0.75
C TRP A 65 -6.87 -4.07 -0.08
N ASN A 66 -7.35 -3.09 -0.86
CA ASN A 66 -8.14 -1.98 -0.35
C ASN A 66 -9.40 -2.45 0.37
N ARG A 67 -10.16 -3.37 -0.23
CA ARG A 67 -11.35 -3.97 0.41
C ARG A 67 -11.02 -4.63 1.74
N THR A 68 -9.89 -5.34 1.80
CA THR A 68 -9.45 -6.03 3.01
C THR A 68 -9.05 -5.04 4.10
N ARG A 69 -8.36 -3.96 3.72
CA ARG A 69 -8.02 -2.86 4.64
C ARG A 69 -9.27 -2.19 5.21
N TRP A 70 -10.26 -1.89 4.36
CA TRP A 70 -11.53 -1.32 4.81
C TRP A 70 -12.26 -2.24 5.79
N ARG A 71 -12.32 -3.55 5.52
CA ARG A 71 -12.89 -4.53 6.47
C ARG A 71 -12.15 -4.54 7.81
N ALA A 72 -10.83 -4.43 7.81
CA ALA A 72 -10.02 -4.39 9.02
C ALA A 72 -10.29 -3.13 9.85
N VAL A 73 -10.42 -1.97 9.19
CA VAL A 73 -10.82 -0.71 9.81
C VAL A 73 -12.22 -0.82 10.41
N GLU A 74 -13.20 -1.28 9.63
CA GLU A 74 -14.60 -1.41 10.08
C GLU A 74 -14.72 -2.32 11.30
N ALA A 75 -13.96 -3.43 11.32
CA ALA A 75 -13.92 -4.33 12.47
C ALA A 75 -13.31 -3.68 13.74
N LEU A 76 -12.36 -2.75 13.58
CA LEU A 76 -11.84 -1.95 14.70
C LEU A 76 -12.87 -0.94 15.18
N LEU A 77 -13.48 -0.17 14.27
CA LEU A 77 -14.47 0.86 14.59
C LEU A 77 -15.78 0.28 15.16
N ALA A 78 -16.08 -1.00 14.91
CA ALA A 78 -17.21 -1.69 15.51
C ALA A 78 -17.02 -1.92 17.03
N GLN A 79 -15.81 -1.77 17.57
CA GLN A 79 -15.55 -1.85 19.00
C GLN A 79 -16.01 -0.58 19.71
N LYS A 80 -16.63 -0.70 20.88
CA LYS A 80 -17.32 0.40 21.58
C LYS A 80 -16.46 1.64 21.85
N ASP A 81 -15.15 1.49 21.97
CA ASP A 81 -14.24 2.55 22.42
C ASP A 81 -13.21 3.00 21.36
N VAL A 82 -13.38 2.59 20.09
CA VAL A 82 -12.42 2.94 19.03
C VAL A 82 -13.00 4.03 18.14
N LYS A 83 -12.36 5.20 18.10
CA LYS A 83 -12.73 6.30 17.21
C LYS A 83 -11.86 6.31 15.94
N PRO A 84 -12.30 6.98 14.85
CA PRO A 84 -11.48 7.15 13.65
C PRO A 84 -10.10 7.79 13.94
N GLU A 85 -10.03 8.71 14.89
CA GLU A 85 -8.80 9.39 15.33
C GLU A 85 -7.75 8.43 15.94
N ASP A 86 -8.20 7.28 16.46
CA ASP A 86 -7.37 6.27 17.11
C ASP A 86 -6.79 5.25 16.13
N VAL A 87 -7.21 5.29 14.86
CA VAL A 87 -6.85 4.30 13.85
C VAL A 87 -6.06 4.97 12.73
N ASP A 88 -4.82 4.53 12.52
CA ASP A 88 -4.11 4.78 11.26
C ASP A 88 -4.49 3.69 10.25
N GLY A 89 -5.47 4.00 9.41
CA GLY A 89 -5.96 3.14 8.33
C GLY A 89 -5.25 3.39 7.00
N GLY A 90 -4.23 4.25 6.99
CA GLY A 90 -3.56 4.74 5.80
C GLY A 90 -4.27 5.94 5.15
N PHE A 91 -3.64 6.48 4.12
CA PHE A 91 -3.98 7.77 3.51
C PHE A 91 -5.46 7.94 3.17
N GLU A 92 -6.07 6.96 2.51
CA GLU A 92 -7.45 7.07 2.04
C GLU A 92 -8.47 7.04 3.17
N PHE A 93 -8.22 6.28 4.24
CA PHE A 93 -9.08 6.26 5.42
C PHE A 93 -8.92 7.55 6.23
N ASN A 94 -7.67 7.91 6.58
CA ASN A 94 -7.40 9.09 7.39
C ASN A 94 -7.87 10.36 6.66
N GLY A 95 -7.63 10.46 5.35
CA GLY A 95 -8.10 11.57 4.53
C GLY A 95 -9.62 11.61 4.32
N TRP A 96 -10.36 10.52 4.54
CA TRP A 96 -11.82 10.54 4.49
C TRP A 96 -12.45 10.98 5.81
N TYR A 97 -11.95 10.48 6.94
CA TYR A 97 -12.53 10.73 8.27
C TYR A 97 -11.92 11.92 9.02
N LEU A 98 -10.67 12.26 8.73
CA LEU A 98 -9.88 13.23 9.51
C LEU A 98 -9.36 14.35 8.61
N TYR A 99 -10.00 14.62 7.46
CA TYR A 99 -9.49 15.52 6.43
C TYR A 99 -9.16 16.94 6.94
N ASP A 100 -9.87 17.38 7.97
CA ASP A 100 -9.77 18.68 8.62
C ASP A 100 -8.58 18.78 9.59
N THR A 101 -8.07 17.66 10.10
CA THR A 101 -6.92 17.60 11.00
C THR A 101 -5.59 17.53 10.26
N PHE A 102 -5.55 17.91 8.98
CA PHE A 102 -4.32 17.87 8.18
C PHE A 102 -3.25 18.78 8.79
N SER A 103 -2.04 18.25 8.95
CA SER A 103 -0.85 19.06 9.16
C SER A 103 0.25 18.63 8.19
N MET A 104 1.15 19.55 7.81
CA MET A 104 2.25 19.25 6.89
C MET A 104 3.15 18.09 7.35
N THR A 105 3.12 17.74 8.64
CA THR A 105 3.95 16.71 9.25
C THR A 105 3.21 15.40 9.49
N ASN A 106 1.88 15.40 9.60
CA ASN A 106 1.09 14.19 9.86
C ASN A 106 0.03 14.01 8.77
N TRP A 107 0.12 12.90 8.05
CA TRP A 107 -0.79 12.45 6.99
C TRP A 107 -2.19 12.09 7.55
N TRP A 108 -2.86 13.07 8.18
CA TRP A 108 -4.13 12.95 8.89
C TRP A 108 -4.12 11.91 10.04
N VAL A 109 -2.94 11.58 10.57
CA VAL A 109 -2.79 10.69 11.73
C VAL A 109 -2.83 11.52 13.02
N VAL A 110 -3.72 11.14 13.94
CA VAL A 110 -3.92 11.84 15.23
C VAL A 110 -3.28 11.05 16.38
N ASN A 111 -3.87 9.92 16.79
CA ASN A 111 -3.44 9.20 18.00
C ASN A 111 -2.65 7.91 17.75
N ASP A 112 -2.71 7.33 16.55
CA ASP A 112 -2.03 6.08 16.14
C ASP A 112 -2.15 4.87 17.10
N THR A 113 -3.18 4.82 17.95
CA THR A 113 -3.40 3.72 18.92
C THR A 113 -3.50 2.36 18.23
N TYR A 114 -4.18 2.31 17.09
CA TYR A 114 -4.28 1.14 16.23
C TYR A 114 -3.72 1.47 14.86
N VAL A 115 -2.98 0.54 14.26
CA VAL A 115 -2.47 0.70 12.90
C VAL A 115 -2.76 -0.53 12.07
N ILE A 116 -3.14 -0.31 10.81
CA ILE A 116 -3.29 -1.36 9.81
C ILE A 116 -2.10 -1.31 8.87
N ALA A 117 -1.23 -2.32 8.97
CA ALA A 117 0.00 -2.37 8.20
C ALA A 117 0.18 -3.72 7.50
N PHE A 118 1.00 -3.71 6.44
CA PHE A 118 1.48 -4.93 5.82
C PHE A 118 2.53 -5.58 6.72
N GLY A 119 2.12 -6.59 7.49
CA GLY A 119 3.00 -7.25 8.44
C GLY A 119 3.03 -6.61 9.83
N GLU A 120 3.90 -7.15 10.67
CA GLU A 120 4.08 -6.70 12.05
C GLU A 120 4.95 -5.43 12.10
N MET A 121 4.59 -4.50 12.98
CA MET A 121 5.35 -3.28 13.21
C MET A 121 5.95 -3.23 14.60
N LYS A 122 7.19 -2.76 14.69
CA LYS A 122 7.89 -2.56 15.97
C LYS A 122 7.11 -1.57 16.84
N GLY A 123 6.86 -1.92 18.10
CA GLY A 123 6.10 -1.09 19.04
C GLY A 123 4.59 -1.34 19.03
N TYR A 124 4.10 -2.24 18.17
CA TYR A 124 2.71 -2.68 18.14
C TYR A 124 2.63 -4.19 18.38
N ASP A 125 1.51 -4.65 18.92
CA ASP A 125 1.18 -6.08 19.04
C ASP A 125 0.06 -6.43 18.05
N PRO A 126 0.23 -7.51 17.24
CA PRO A 126 -0.77 -7.91 16.27
C PRO A 126 -2.03 -8.41 16.98
N ILE A 127 -3.17 -7.79 16.65
CA ILE A 127 -4.50 -8.17 17.16
C ILE A 127 -5.14 -9.16 16.19
N HIS A 128 -5.20 -8.80 14.91
CA HIS A 128 -5.81 -9.62 13.86
C HIS A 128 -5.02 -9.56 12.56
N ARG A 129 -4.99 -10.70 11.85
CA ARG A 129 -4.38 -10.83 10.52
C ARG A 129 -5.47 -11.07 9.48
N TYR A 130 -5.49 -10.26 8.44
CA TYR A 130 -6.42 -10.37 7.33
C TYR A 130 -5.67 -10.77 6.06
N SER A 131 -5.95 -11.95 5.52
CA SER A 131 -5.37 -12.42 4.26
C SER A 131 -6.18 -11.94 3.06
N TYR A 132 -5.51 -11.59 1.96
CA TYR A 132 -6.15 -11.29 0.69
C TYR A 132 -5.47 -12.00 -0.48
N ALA A 133 -6.21 -12.17 -1.59
CA ALA A 133 -5.67 -12.81 -2.79
C ALA A 133 -4.83 -11.79 -3.59
N HIS A 134 -3.65 -12.22 -4.04
CA HIS A 134 -2.74 -11.40 -4.81
C HIS A 134 -2.23 -12.19 -6.01
N TRP A 135 -2.44 -11.66 -7.20
CA TRP A 135 -2.07 -12.28 -8.47
C TRP A 135 -0.61 -12.02 -8.83
N MET A 136 -0.03 -10.87 -8.43
CA MET A 136 1.31 -10.50 -8.87
C MET A 136 2.14 -9.69 -7.84
N PRO A 137 3.22 -10.25 -7.26
CA PRO A 137 3.63 -11.64 -7.35
C PRO A 137 2.60 -12.54 -6.65
N PRO A 138 2.41 -13.79 -7.12
CA PRO A 138 1.56 -14.76 -6.44
C PRO A 138 2.23 -15.15 -5.12
N MET A 139 1.93 -14.38 -4.07
CA MET A 139 2.49 -14.56 -2.74
C MET A 139 1.53 -15.44 -1.92
N ARG A 140 2.08 -16.38 -1.15
CA ARG A 140 1.26 -17.19 -0.23
C ARG A 140 0.83 -16.31 0.93
N ALA A 141 -0.40 -15.81 0.86
CA ALA A 141 -1.10 -15.07 1.90
C ALA A 141 -0.44 -13.74 2.32
N PRO A 142 -0.44 -12.71 1.45
CA PRO A 142 -0.19 -11.36 1.94
C PRO A 142 -1.26 -11.02 2.97
N TYR A 143 -0.83 -10.43 4.09
CA TYR A 143 -1.69 -10.14 5.21
C TYR A 143 -1.55 -8.70 5.68
N LEU A 144 -2.68 -8.14 6.09
CA LEU A 144 -2.74 -6.91 6.86
C LEU A 144 -2.83 -7.28 8.34
N CYS A 145 -1.97 -6.68 9.17
CA CYS A 145 -2.09 -6.75 10.61
C CYS A 145 -2.80 -5.49 11.10
N SER A 146 -3.93 -5.69 11.76
CA SER A 146 -4.43 -4.70 12.72
C SER A 146 -3.61 -4.90 13.99
N SER A 147 -2.90 -3.86 14.42
CA SER A 147 -2.03 -3.92 15.59
C SER A 147 -2.32 -2.77 16.54
N GLY A 148 -2.37 -3.06 17.85
CA GLY A 148 -2.52 -2.04 18.88
C GLY A 148 -1.17 -1.63 19.42
N LYS A 149 -1.00 -0.36 19.77
CA LYS A 149 0.26 0.14 20.36
C LYS A 149 0.52 -0.63 21.66
N ARG A 150 1.74 -1.15 21.82
CA ARG A 150 2.11 -1.84 23.06
C ARG A 150 1.94 -0.86 24.21
N ARG A 151 1.11 -1.21 25.19
CA ARG A 151 1.08 -0.50 26.46
C ARG A 151 2.46 -0.73 27.08
N ILE A 152 3.34 0.27 27.02
CA ILE A 152 4.56 0.26 27.80
C ILE A 152 4.06 0.50 29.22
N ASP A 153 3.67 -0.55 29.93
CA ASP A 153 3.59 -0.45 31.38
C ASP A 153 5.00 0.01 31.81
N PRO A 154 5.13 1.10 32.60
CA PRO A 154 6.42 1.42 33.18
C PRO A 154 6.89 0.14 33.90
N PRO A 155 8.18 -0.22 33.83
CA PRO A 155 8.66 -1.39 34.57
C PRO A 155 8.17 -1.20 35.99
N ILE A 156 7.31 -2.13 36.46
CA ILE A 156 6.83 -2.12 37.82
C ILE A 156 8.09 -1.96 38.66
N PRO A 157 8.30 -0.84 39.36
CA PRO A 157 9.48 -0.73 40.21
C PRO A 157 9.34 -1.91 41.16
N CYS A 158 10.35 -2.78 41.19
CA CYS A 158 10.45 -3.85 42.17
C CYS A 158 10.48 -3.21 43.56
N THR A 159 9.32 -2.82 44.08
CA THR A 159 9.16 -2.34 45.43
C THR A 159 9.23 -3.57 46.31
N ARG A 160 10.42 -3.72 46.86
CA ARG A 160 10.80 -4.60 47.96
C ARG A 160 9.81 -4.47 49.12
N ASN A 161 8.74 -5.28 49.19
CA ASN A 161 8.24 -5.88 50.43
C ASN A 161 7.02 -6.79 50.23
N SER A 162 7.26 -8.11 50.20
CA SER A 162 6.27 -9.11 50.61
C SER A 162 6.96 -10.34 51.20
N ARG A 163 7.92 -10.12 52.12
CA ARG A 163 8.28 -11.14 53.12
C ARG A 163 7.63 -10.80 54.45
N ARG A 164 6.34 -11.11 54.54
CA ARG A 164 5.69 -11.54 55.78
C ARG A 164 4.30 -12.05 55.41
N ARG A 165 4.15 -13.38 55.40
CA ARG A 165 2.97 -14.17 55.81
C ARG A 165 2.93 -15.52 55.08
N ILE A 166 3.72 -16.46 55.58
CA ILE A 166 3.49 -17.92 55.57
C ILE A 166 4.00 -18.33 56.97
N GLU A 167 3.11 -18.39 57.97
CA GLU A 167 2.56 -19.64 58.56
C GLU A 167 3.61 -20.31 59.47
N SER A 168 3.44 -20.24 60.80
CA SER A 168 2.68 -21.18 61.65
C SER A 168 3.32 -22.57 61.70
#